data_AF-A0A842SM72-F1
#
_entry.id   AF-A0A842SM72-F1
#
_cell.length_a   1.000
_cell.length_b   1.000
_cell.length_c   1.000
_cell.angle_alpha   90.00
_cell.angle_beta   90.00
_cell.angle_gamma   90.00
#
_symmetry.space_group_name_H-M   'P 1'
#
loop_
_entity.id
_entity.type
_entity.pdbx_description
1 polymer ?
#
loop_
_entity_poly.entity_id
_entity_poly.type
_entity_poly.pdbx_seq_one_letter_code
_entity_poly.pdbx_strand_id
1 'polypeptide(L)'
;MGKREDFAIAFLIFISIIFLIFQRYFDFSMIMFSDIYIGLVYLLIVLIFLQTIFDWKFLKKKLIYYIFFLPIAIYPVLKCYFKIPYIFCKSCPRKCIWGHLREFIVQGFIIINIDKRSWCFNYCPFGYLQDLNKKTVNKRITLPKKLGLSRYVVLAAIIYLLLFFGRFGFKAEYSVTLIVLIFTAVIFILSFVVHRFFCNYFCPIGAVGDLVLKLEKLFKKRQS
;
A
#
# COMPACT_ATOMS: atom_id res chain seq x y z
N MET A 1 -30.86 16.35 0.30
CA MET A 1 -30.62 15.25 1.27
C MET A 1 -30.38 13.89 0.59
N GLY A 2 -31.00 13.56 -0.57
CA GLY A 2 -30.88 12.23 -1.20
C GLY A 2 -29.48 11.67 -1.52
N LYS A 3 -28.54 12.44 -2.09
CA LYS A 3 -27.23 11.88 -2.53
C LYS A 3 -26.33 11.30 -1.43
N ARG A 4 -26.52 11.66 -0.16
CA ARG A 4 -25.73 11.10 0.97
C ARG A 4 -26.28 9.76 1.45
N GLU A 5 -27.59 9.57 1.37
CA GLU A 5 -28.27 8.35 1.81
C GLU A 5 -27.99 7.22 0.82
N ASP A 6 -28.02 7.50 -0.49
CA ASP A 6 -27.70 6.53 -1.54
C ASP A 6 -26.27 5.99 -1.42
N PHE A 7 -25.31 6.86 -1.06
CA PHE A 7 -23.92 6.46 -0.85
C PHE A 7 -23.73 5.61 0.41
N ALA A 8 -24.45 5.92 1.49
CA ALA A 8 -24.41 5.15 2.73
C ALA A 8 -24.99 3.74 2.53
N ILE A 9 -26.09 3.64 1.78
CA ILE A 9 -26.72 2.36 1.44
C ILE A 9 -25.81 1.51 0.55
N ALA A 10 -25.23 2.10 -0.51
CA ALA A 10 -24.29 1.38 -1.37
C ALA A 10 -23.04 0.89 -0.61
N PHE A 11 -22.54 1.69 0.33
CA PHE A 11 -21.39 1.33 1.17
C PHE A 11 -21.72 0.21 2.16
N LEU A 12 -22.90 0.23 2.78
CA LEU A 12 -23.39 -0.85 3.64
C LEU A 12 -23.57 -2.16 2.87
N ILE A 13 -24.12 -2.10 1.66
CA ILE A 13 -24.26 -3.28 0.79
C ILE A 13 -22.87 -3.84 0.42
N PHE A 14 -21.92 -2.98 0.04
CA PHE A 14 -20.56 -3.40 -0.28
C PHE A 14 -19.84 -4.08 0.90
N ILE A 15 -19.99 -3.53 2.12
CA ILE A 15 -19.47 -4.12 3.35
C ILE A 15 -20.12 -5.47 3.64
N SER A 16 -21.44 -5.57 3.46
CA SER A 16 -22.20 -6.79 3.71
C SER A 16 -21.76 -7.92 2.74
N ILE A 17 -21.51 -7.58 1.48
CA ILE A 17 -21.00 -8.52 0.47
C ILE A 17 -19.57 -8.97 0.82
N ILE A 18 -18.69 -8.03 1.21
CA ILE A 18 -17.33 -8.38 1.68
C ILE A 18 -17.40 -9.31 2.90
N PHE A 19 -18.29 -9.03 3.85
CA PHE A 19 -18.48 -9.84 5.06
C PHE A 19 -18.97 -11.25 4.73
N LEU A 20 -19.95 -11.39 3.83
CA LEU A 20 -20.46 -12.69 3.38
C LEU A 20 -19.41 -13.50 2.62
N ILE A 21 -18.62 -12.85 1.76
CA ILE A 21 -17.48 -13.48 1.09
C ILE A 21 -16.44 -13.91 2.14
N PHE A 22 -16.20 -13.09 3.15
CA PHE A 22 -15.26 -13.39 4.22
C PHE A 22 -15.70 -14.60 5.06
N GLN A 23 -16.97 -14.66 5.46
CA GLN A 23 -17.55 -15.80 6.18
C GLN A 23 -17.49 -17.11 5.37
N ARG A 24 -17.73 -17.04 4.06
CA ARG A 24 -17.79 -18.23 3.21
C ARG A 24 -16.42 -18.85 2.92
N TYR A 25 -15.34 -18.07 3.01
CA TYR A 25 -13.99 -18.52 2.67
C TYR A 25 -13.10 -18.85 3.88
N PHE A 26 -13.53 -18.55 5.12
CA PHE A 26 -12.72 -18.80 6.33
C PHE A 26 -13.21 -20.01 7.12
N ASP A 27 -12.50 -21.14 6.98
CA ASP A 27 -12.62 -22.29 7.88
C ASP A 27 -12.06 -21.96 9.28
N PHE A 28 -12.74 -22.53 10.28
CA PHE A 28 -12.65 -22.34 11.74
C PHE A 28 -11.28 -22.60 12.41
N SER A 29 -10.16 -22.69 11.68
CA SER A 29 -8.84 -23.03 12.24
C SER A 29 -7.81 -21.89 12.27
N MET A 30 -8.14 -20.71 11.73
CA MET A 30 -7.27 -19.50 11.73
C MET A 30 -7.74 -18.40 12.72
N ILE A 31 -8.45 -18.79 13.78
CA ILE A 31 -9.34 -17.92 14.59
C ILE A 31 -8.61 -16.80 15.36
N MET A 32 -7.48 -17.07 16.02
CA MET A 32 -6.94 -16.11 17.01
C MET A 32 -6.47 -14.74 16.48
N PHE A 33 -6.11 -14.62 15.19
CA PHE A 33 -5.69 -13.34 14.59
C PHE A 33 -6.71 -12.77 13.59
N SER A 34 -7.71 -13.58 13.22
CA SER A 34 -8.88 -13.16 12.46
C SER A 34 -9.65 -12.09 13.23
N ASP A 35 -9.81 -12.26 14.55
CA ASP A 35 -10.67 -11.39 15.36
C ASP A 35 -10.10 -9.97 15.54
N ILE A 36 -8.77 -9.83 15.67
CA ILE A 36 -8.14 -8.50 15.72
C ILE A 36 -8.29 -7.78 14.37
N TYR A 37 -8.13 -8.50 13.26
CA TYR A 37 -8.25 -7.92 11.92
C TYR A 37 -9.70 -7.55 11.60
N ILE A 38 -10.64 -8.45 11.88
CA ILE A 38 -12.07 -8.20 11.80
C ILE A 38 -12.43 -7.00 12.68
N GLY A 39 -11.94 -6.96 13.92
CA GLY A 39 -12.13 -5.84 14.84
C GLY A 39 -11.61 -4.51 14.29
N LEU A 40 -10.44 -4.50 13.66
CA LEU A 40 -9.88 -3.29 13.00
C LEU A 40 -10.71 -2.87 11.78
N VAL A 41 -11.22 -3.82 11.00
CA VAL A 41 -12.11 -3.53 9.86
C VAL A 41 -13.45 -2.96 10.33
N TYR A 42 -14.08 -3.57 11.33
CA TYR A 42 -15.31 -3.06 11.94
C TYR A 42 -15.10 -1.68 12.57
N LEU A 43 -13.99 -1.50 13.31
CA LEU A 43 -13.62 -0.20 13.85
C LEU A 43 -13.49 0.84 12.73
N LEU A 44 -12.92 0.49 11.58
CA LEU A 44 -12.80 1.42 10.46
C LEU A 44 -14.14 1.77 9.83
N ILE A 45 -15.01 0.78 9.66
CA ILE A 45 -16.37 0.98 9.16
C ILE A 45 -17.12 1.92 10.09
N VAL A 46 -17.04 1.69 11.41
CA VAL A 46 -17.63 2.54 12.44
C VAL A 46 -17.04 3.95 12.41
N LEU A 47 -15.71 4.10 12.29
CA LEU A 47 -15.06 5.42 12.21
C LEU A 47 -15.45 6.18 10.93
N ILE A 48 -15.58 5.49 9.79
CA ILE A 48 -16.04 6.09 8.53
C ILE A 48 -17.51 6.49 8.63
N PHE A 49 -18.36 5.63 9.22
CA PHE A 49 -19.77 5.90 9.45
C PHE A 49 -19.98 7.08 10.42
N LEU A 50 -19.27 7.09 11.55
CA LEU A 50 -19.25 8.19 12.50
C LEU A 50 -18.74 9.48 11.87
N GLN A 51 -17.72 9.43 11.01
CA GLN A 51 -17.26 10.60 10.25
C GLN A 51 -18.27 11.08 9.21
N THR A 52 -19.15 10.20 8.72
CA THR A 52 -20.21 10.57 7.77
C THR A 52 -21.40 11.22 8.49
N ILE A 53 -21.70 10.79 9.72
CA ILE A 53 -22.77 11.31 10.56
C ILE A 53 -22.35 12.60 11.27
N PHE A 54 -21.19 12.58 11.92
CA PHE A 54 -20.65 13.73 12.63
C PHE A 54 -19.52 14.33 11.80
N ASP A 55 -19.62 15.62 11.48
CA ASP A 55 -18.61 16.40 10.75
C ASP A 55 -17.39 16.66 11.66
N TRP A 56 -16.71 15.58 12.08
CA TRP A 56 -15.53 15.62 12.95
C TRP A 56 -14.38 16.25 12.19
N LYS A 57 -14.30 17.58 12.24
CA LYS A 57 -13.16 18.38 11.77
C LYS A 57 -11.83 17.99 12.45
N PHE A 58 -11.88 17.27 13.57
CA PHE A 58 -10.72 16.99 14.40
C PHE A 58 -9.85 15.82 13.88
N LEU A 59 -10.45 14.76 13.32
CA LEU A 59 -9.71 13.59 12.84
C LEU A 59 -9.38 13.73 11.35
N LYS A 60 -8.11 14.02 11.03
CA LYS A 60 -7.66 14.13 9.63
C LYS A 60 -7.93 12.80 8.92
N LYS A 61 -8.72 12.81 7.84
CA LYS A 61 -9.04 11.63 7.00
C LYS A 61 -7.82 10.74 6.69
N LYS A 62 -6.66 11.34 6.42
CA LYS A 62 -5.41 10.61 6.16
C LYS A 62 -4.91 9.78 7.36
N LEU A 63 -5.15 10.23 8.59
CA LEU A 63 -4.77 9.50 9.81
C LEU A 63 -5.61 8.22 9.98
N ILE A 64 -6.90 8.26 9.62
CA ILE A 64 -7.78 7.07 9.66
C ILE A 64 -7.26 6.01 8.69
N TYR A 65 -6.99 6.40 7.43
CA TYR A 65 -6.40 5.48 6.44
C TYR A 65 -5.03 4.97 6.87
N TYR A 66 -4.21 5.82 7.49
CA TYR A 66 -2.92 5.41 8.04
C TYR A 66 -3.06 4.30 9.09
N ILE A 67 -3.93 4.49 10.09
CA ILE A 67 -4.19 3.51 11.15
C ILE A 67 -4.72 2.20 10.57
N PHE A 68 -5.52 2.25 9.49
CA PHE A 68 -6.05 1.05 8.84
C PHE A 68 -5.03 0.28 8.01
N PHE A 69 -4.34 0.97 7.11
CA PHE A 69 -3.50 0.34 6.10
C PHE A 69 -2.11 0.00 6.64
N LEU A 70 -1.68 0.61 7.76
CA LEU A 70 -0.39 0.31 8.36
C LEU A 70 -0.30 -1.14 8.90
N PRO A 71 -1.26 -1.66 9.71
CA PRO A 71 -1.26 -3.07 10.10
C PRO A 71 -1.24 -4.02 8.91
N ILE A 72 -2.02 -3.71 7.86
CA ILE A 72 -2.06 -4.46 6.60
C ILE A 72 -0.68 -4.50 5.93
N ALA A 73 0.04 -3.38 5.95
CA ALA A 73 1.38 -3.25 5.38
C ALA A 73 2.50 -3.80 6.27
N ILE A 74 2.30 -4.00 7.57
CA ILE A 74 3.31 -4.55 8.49
C ILE A 74 3.14 -6.06 8.66
N TYR A 75 1.90 -6.56 8.66
CA TYR A 75 1.60 -7.95 9.01
C TYR A 75 2.36 -8.99 8.17
N PRO A 76 2.36 -8.92 6.82
CA PRO A 76 3.16 -9.84 6.01
C PRO A 76 4.68 -9.65 6.20
N VAL A 77 5.18 -8.47 6.54
CA VAL A 77 6.62 -8.31 6.85
C VAL A 77 7.01 -9.16 8.07
N LEU A 78 6.15 -9.17 9.09
CA LEU A 78 6.41 -9.89 10.34
C LEU A 78 6.14 -11.40 10.24
N LYS A 79 5.09 -11.82 9.52
CA LYS A 79 4.64 -13.23 9.48
C LYS A 79 4.89 -13.97 8.17
N CYS A 80 5.40 -13.34 7.12
CA CYS A 80 5.59 -14.05 5.84
C CYS A 80 6.66 -15.15 5.97
N TYR A 81 6.34 -16.30 5.39
CA TYR A 81 7.21 -17.47 5.32
C TYR A 81 8.38 -17.28 4.33
N PHE A 82 8.24 -16.39 3.36
CA PHE A 82 9.31 -16.11 2.39
C PHE A 82 10.28 -15.05 2.89
N LYS A 83 11.52 -15.11 2.37
CA LYS A 83 12.54 -14.07 2.61
C LYS A 83 12.10 -12.69 2.13
N ILE A 84 11.35 -12.66 1.03
CA ILE A 84 10.83 -11.41 0.45
C ILE A 84 9.31 -11.44 0.58
N PRO A 85 8.74 -10.70 1.55
CA PRO A 85 7.31 -10.66 1.76
C PRO A 85 6.60 -10.07 0.53
N TYR A 86 5.31 -10.34 0.37
CA TYR A 86 4.45 -9.85 -0.71
C TYR A 86 4.66 -10.42 -2.11
N ILE A 87 5.76 -11.12 -2.41
CA ILE A 87 6.03 -11.53 -3.82
C ILE A 87 5.50 -12.92 -4.12
N PHE A 88 5.92 -13.91 -3.33
CA PHE A 88 5.65 -15.33 -3.57
C PHE A 88 4.38 -15.85 -2.90
N CYS A 89 3.36 -14.99 -2.72
CA CYS A 89 2.14 -15.36 -2.01
C CYS A 89 1.37 -16.52 -2.66
N LYS A 90 1.37 -16.64 -4.00
CA LYS A 90 0.70 -17.76 -4.72
C LYS A 90 1.45 -19.07 -4.61
N SER A 91 2.76 -19.02 -4.39
CA SER A 91 3.62 -20.19 -4.23
C SER A 91 3.78 -20.59 -2.75
N CYS A 92 3.08 -19.91 -1.85
CA CYS A 92 3.17 -20.16 -0.41
C CYS A 92 2.45 -21.45 -0.02
N PRO A 93 3.12 -22.40 0.66
CA PRO A 93 2.44 -23.59 1.17
C PRO A 93 1.43 -23.26 2.28
N ARG A 94 1.59 -22.11 2.97
CA ARG A 94 0.63 -21.62 3.96
C ARG A 94 -0.40 -20.69 3.32
N LYS A 95 -1.68 -21.03 3.45
CA LYS A 95 -2.80 -20.14 3.14
C LYS A 95 -2.82 -19.00 4.17
N CYS A 96 -2.77 -17.75 3.74
CA CYS A 96 -2.90 -16.59 4.61
C CYS A 96 -3.84 -15.54 4.00
N ILE A 97 -4.53 -14.78 4.86
CA ILE A 97 -5.49 -13.71 4.48
C ILE A 97 -4.89 -12.78 3.42
N TRP A 98 -3.67 -12.32 3.65
CA TRP A 98 -2.99 -11.40 2.75
C TRP A 98 -2.73 -11.99 1.36
N GLY A 99 -2.43 -13.29 1.27
CA GLY A 99 -2.17 -13.94 -0.01
C GLY A 99 -3.36 -13.85 -0.96
N HIS A 100 -4.57 -14.04 -0.44
CA HIS A 100 -5.82 -13.89 -1.20
C HIS A 100 -6.21 -12.43 -1.42
N LEU A 101 -6.16 -11.60 -0.38
CA LEU A 101 -6.59 -10.20 -0.48
C LEU A 101 -5.67 -9.34 -1.36
N ARG A 102 -4.38 -9.69 -1.47
CA ARG A 102 -3.39 -8.91 -2.23
C ARG A 102 -3.82 -8.65 -3.67
N GLU A 103 -4.42 -9.62 -4.35
CA GLU A 103 -4.79 -9.49 -5.76
C GLU A 103 -5.80 -8.35 -5.94
N PHE A 104 -6.84 -8.33 -5.12
CA PHE A 104 -7.86 -7.28 -5.12
C PHE A 104 -7.28 -5.94 -4.64
N ILE A 105 -6.49 -5.97 -3.56
CA ILE A 105 -5.93 -4.76 -2.94
C ILE A 105 -4.96 -4.05 -3.89
N VAL A 106 -4.00 -4.78 -4.48
CA VAL A 106 -2.97 -4.20 -5.36
C VAL A 106 -3.60 -3.65 -6.64
N GLN A 107 -4.54 -4.38 -7.24
CA GLN A 107 -5.26 -3.90 -8.43
C GLN A 107 -6.09 -2.65 -8.10
N GLY A 108 -6.83 -2.67 -6.99
CA GLY A 108 -7.58 -1.50 -6.52
C GLY A 108 -6.68 -0.28 -6.28
N PHE A 109 -5.51 -0.49 -5.67
CA PHE A 109 -4.54 0.58 -5.47
C PHE A 109 -4.05 1.16 -6.80
N ILE A 110 -3.74 0.32 -7.79
CA ILE A 110 -3.33 0.78 -9.13
C ILE A 110 -4.43 1.60 -9.78
N ILE A 111 -5.68 1.10 -9.78
CA ILE A 111 -6.84 1.79 -10.37
C ILE A 111 -7.03 3.18 -9.74
N ILE A 112 -7.02 3.27 -8.40
CA ILE A 112 -7.14 4.56 -7.70
C ILE A 112 -5.93 5.47 -7.99
N ASN A 113 -4.76 4.91 -8.27
CA ASN A 113 -3.55 5.68 -8.58
C ASN A 113 -3.53 6.24 -10.01
N ILE A 114 -4.41 5.77 -10.93
CA ILE A 114 -4.53 6.29 -12.30
C ILE A 114 -4.90 7.78 -12.26
N ASP A 115 -5.83 8.16 -11.38
CA ASP A 115 -6.17 9.57 -11.16
C ASP A 115 -5.09 10.28 -10.34
N LYS A 116 -4.07 10.82 -11.04
CA LYS A 116 -3.04 11.72 -10.47
C LYS A 116 -2.36 11.19 -9.22
N ARG A 117 -2.21 9.87 -9.12
CA ARG A 117 -1.65 9.16 -7.97
C ARG A 117 -2.46 9.31 -6.68
N SER A 118 -3.78 9.41 -6.76
CA SER A 118 -4.66 9.66 -5.61
C SER A 118 -4.41 8.69 -4.46
N TRP A 119 -4.18 7.40 -4.76
CA TRP A 119 -3.81 6.39 -3.75
C TRP A 119 -2.58 6.82 -2.94
N CYS A 120 -1.47 7.10 -3.62
CA CYS A 120 -0.21 7.48 -2.97
C CYS A 120 -0.31 8.78 -2.16
N PHE A 121 -1.13 9.75 -2.60
CA PHE A 121 -1.26 11.04 -1.92
C PHE A 121 -2.24 11.01 -0.72
N ASN A 122 -3.31 10.23 -0.79
CA ASN A 122 -4.44 10.36 0.13
C ASN A 122 -4.63 9.18 1.09
N TYR A 123 -4.23 7.97 0.67
CA TYR A 123 -4.58 6.74 1.39
C TYR A 123 -3.35 5.94 1.82
N CYS A 124 -2.26 5.99 1.05
CA CYS A 124 -1.05 5.23 1.33
C CYS A 124 -0.39 5.67 2.66
N PRO A 125 -0.14 4.75 3.61
CA PRO A 125 0.45 5.09 4.89
C PRO A 125 1.90 5.58 4.76
N PHE A 126 2.69 4.99 3.85
CA PHE A 126 4.05 5.43 3.57
C PHE A 126 4.11 6.82 2.94
N GLY A 127 3.19 7.11 2.01
CA GLY A 127 3.08 8.44 1.41
C GLY A 127 2.73 9.50 2.46
N TYR A 128 1.79 9.17 3.36
CA TYR A 128 1.43 10.05 4.48
C TYR A 128 2.60 10.32 5.42
N LEU A 129 3.37 9.29 5.82
CA LEU A 129 4.58 9.46 6.64
C LEU A 129 5.61 10.37 5.97
N GLN A 130 5.84 10.20 4.68
CA GLN A 130 6.77 11.03 3.92
C GLN A 130 6.28 12.48 3.78
N ASP A 131 4.97 12.70 3.65
CA ASP A 131 4.36 14.03 3.66
C ASP A 131 4.41 14.69 5.03
N LEU A 132 4.20 13.94 6.12
CA LEU A 132 4.34 14.46 7.48
C LEU A 132 5.77 14.94 7.73
N ASN A 133 6.76 14.14 7.31
CA ASN A 133 8.15 14.53 7.43
C ASN A 133 8.49 15.81 6.63
N LYS A 134 7.65 16.23 5.64
CA LYS A 134 7.85 17.52 4.95
C LYS A 134 7.62 18.70 5.88
N LYS A 135 6.76 18.54 6.90
CA LYS A 135 6.50 19.58 7.89
C LYS A 135 7.64 19.74 8.89
N THR A 136 8.44 18.69 9.07
CA THR A 136 9.54 18.64 10.05
C THR A 136 10.89 19.05 9.42
N VAL A 137 11.13 18.71 8.15
CA VAL A 137 12.40 18.99 7.46
C VAL A 137 12.23 20.09 6.40
N ASN A 138 12.88 21.24 6.62
CA ASN A 138 12.65 22.48 5.87
C ASN A 138 13.30 22.51 4.47
N LYS A 139 14.34 21.71 4.22
CA LYS A 139 15.00 21.59 2.91
C LYS A 139 15.03 20.12 2.47
N ARG A 140 14.32 19.82 1.39
CA ARG A 140 14.45 18.53 0.69
C ARG A 140 15.01 18.72 -0.70
N ILE A 141 15.77 17.72 -1.12
CA ILE A 141 16.31 17.66 -2.47
C ILE A 141 15.21 17.13 -3.40
N THR A 142 14.78 17.96 -4.33
CA THR A 142 14.01 17.53 -5.50
C THR A 142 14.99 17.08 -6.58
N LEU A 143 14.88 15.81 -6.99
CA LEU A 143 15.77 15.25 -8.01
C LEU A 143 15.50 15.88 -9.39
N PRO A 144 16.56 16.14 -10.18
CA PRO A 144 16.42 16.71 -11.52
C PRO A 144 15.69 15.75 -12.47
N LYS A 145 14.92 16.31 -13.43
CA LYS A 145 14.08 15.53 -14.36
C LYS A 145 14.87 14.48 -15.17
N LYS A 146 16.15 14.74 -15.47
CA LYS A 146 17.02 13.79 -16.19
C LYS A 146 17.34 12.53 -15.38
N LEU A 147 17.39 12.62 -14.04
CA LEU A 147 17.46 11.45 -13.17
C LEU A 147 16.13 10.67 -13.12
N GLY A 148 15.06 11.18 -13.72
CA GLY A 148 13.77 10.49 -13.80
C GLY A 148 13.79 9.18 -14.58
N LEU A 149 14.86 8.88 -15.35
CA LEU A 149 15.03 7.55 -15.96
C LEU A 149 15.58 6.52 -14.95
N SER A 150 16.40 6.96 -14.00
CA SER A 150 17.06 6.09 -13.02
C SER A 150 16.06 5.28 -12.17
N ARG A 151 14.86 5.81 -11.91
CA ARG A 151 13.81 5.07 -11.20
C ARG A 151 13.34 3.81 -11.92
N TYR A 152 13.31 3.80 -13.25
CA TYR A 152 12.92 2.63 -14.03
C TYR A 152 14.04 1.60 -14.07
N VAL A 153 15.29 2.06 -14.09
CA VAL A 153 16.47 1.20 -13.96
C VAL A 153 16.49 0.53 -12.59
N VAL A 154 16.25 1.29 -11.51
CA VAL A 154 16.15 0.75 -10.14
C VAL A 154 15.00 -0.26 -10.04
N LEU A 155 13.82 0.06 -10.58
CA LEU A 155 12.69 -0.88 -10.59
C LEU A 155 13.01 -2.16 -11.38
N ALA A 156 13.63 -2.04 -12.56
CA ALA A 156 14.05 -3.18 -13.37
C ALA A 156 15.10 -4.03 -12.66
N ALA A 157 16.08 -3.41 -12.00
CA ALA A 157 17.07 -4.09 -11.18
C ALA A 157 16.43 -4.82 -10.00
N ILE A 158 15.47 -4.19 -9.30
CA ILE A 158 14.69 -4.84 -8.25
C ILE A 158 13.94 -6.05 -8.81
N ILE A 159 13.18 -5.90 -9.90
CA ILE A 159 12.46 -7.01 -10.53
C ILE A 159 13.43 -8.14 -10.92
N TYR A 160 14.57 -7.81 -11.55
CA TYR A 160 15.59 -8.79 -11.91
C TYR A 160 16.13 -9.54 -10.70
N LEU A 161 16.54 -8.82 -9.64
CA LEU A 161 17.01 -9.41 -8.39
C LEU A 161 15.95 -10.29 -7.73
N LEU A 162 14.68 -9.86 -7.76
CA LEU A 162 13.55 -10.63 -7.24
C LEU A 162 13.31 -11.91 -8.04
N LEU A 163 13.45 -11.88 -9.36
CA LEU A 163 13.32 -13.06 -10.21
C LEU A 163 14.50 -14.02 -10.06
N PHE A 164 15.72 -13.49 -9.91
CA PHE A 164 16.96 -14.26 -9.80
C PHE A 164 17.11 -14.91 -8.42
N PHE A 165 17.03 -14.13 -7.33
CA PHE A 165 17.18 -14.62 -5.95
C PHE A 165 15.90 -15.21 -5.37
N GLY A 166 14.73 -14.85 -5.92
CA GLY A 166 13.44 -15.36 -5.47
C GLY A 166 13.24 -16.86 -5.67
N ARG A 167 13.95 -17.46 -6.63
CA ARG A 167 13.93 -18.91 -6.89
C ARG A 167 14.58 -19.75 -5.77
N PHE A 168 15.38 -19.13 -4.89
CA PHE A 168 16.13 -19.81 -3.82
C PHE A 168 15.66 -19.42 -2.40
N GLY A 169 14.48 -18.79 -2.28
CA GLY A 169 14.09 -17.97 -1.12
C GLY A 169 13.25 -18.64 -0.02
N PHE A 170 13.43 -19.93 0.29
CA PHE A 170 12.76 -20.54 1.44
C PHE A 170 13.44 -20.14 2.75
N LYS A 171 12.68 -19.75 3.77
CA LYS A 171 13.18 -19.63 5.15
C LYS A 171 12.90 -20.95 5.88
N ALA A 172 13.95 -21.67 6.27
CA ALA A 172 13.84 -22.63 7.36
C ALA A 172 13.76 -21.89 8.71
N GLU A 173 14.41 -20.72 8.82
CA GLU A 173 14.46 -19.89 10.02
C GLU A 173 14.35 -18.39 9.71
N TYR A 174 13.82 -17.61 10.66
CA TYR A 174 13.68 -16.15 10.57
C TYR A 174 15.00 -15.45 10.91
N SER A 175 15.99 -15.48 10.02
CA SER A 175 17.19 -14.64 10.15
C SER A 175 17.02 -13.32 9.38
N VAL A 176 17.04 -12.21 10.10
CA VAL A 176 17.20 -10.88 9.50
C VAL A 176 18.67 -10.72 9.17
N THR A 177 19.01 -10.73 7.89
CA THR A 177 20.40 -10.55 7.45
C THR A 177 20.81 -9.09 7.59
N LEU A 178 22.07 -8.86 8.00
CA LEU A 178 22.67 -7.52 8.13
C LEU A 178 22.45 -6.67 6.85
N ILE A 179 22.56 -7.30 5.68
CA ILE A 179 22.34 -6.67 4.37
C ILE A 179 20.92 -6.08 4.24
N VAL A 180 19.90 -6.82 4.67
CA VAL A 180 18.50 -6.36 4.62
C VAL A 180 18.29 -5.18 5.56
N LEU A 181 18.92 -5.23 6.75
CA LEU A 181 18.85 -4.15 7.73
C LEU A 181 19.51 -2.87 7.20
N ILE A 182 20.72 -2.97 6.65
CA ILE A 182 21.44 -1.84 6.04
C ILE A 182 20.64 -1.28 4.87
N PHE A 183 20.14 -2.13 3.97
CA PHE A 183 19.37 -1.69 2.82
C PHE A 183 18.07 -0.98 3.23
N THR A 184 17.34 -1.52 4.20
CA THR A 184 16.14 -0.90 4.76
C THR A 184 16.47 0.44 5.42
N ALA A 185 17.55 0.51 6.20
CA ALA A 185 17.99 1.75 6.84
C ALA A 185 18.35 2.82 5.80
N VAL A 186 19.08 2.47 4.74
CA VAL A 186 19.45 3.38 3.65
C VAL A 186 18.20 3.92 2.95
N ILE A 187 17.24 3.07 2.59
CA ILE A 187 15.98 3.50 1.95
C ILE A 187 15.18 4.40 2.90
N PHE A 188 15.15 4.06 4.19
CA PHE A 188 14.46 4.85 5.19
C PHE A 188 15.09 6.24 5.29
N ILE A 189 16.41 6.34 5.50
CA ILE A 189 17.15 7.61 5.57
C ILE A 189 16.93 8.44 4.29
N LEU A 190 17.06 7.83 3.11
CA LEU A 190 16.83 8.53 1.83
C LEU A 190 15.38 9.03 1.69
N SER A 191 14.41 8.34 2.30
CA SER A 191 13.02 8.80 2.35
C SER A 191 12.80 10.05 3.21
N PHE A 192 13.72 10.35 4.14
CA PHE A 192 13.70 11.61 4.89
C PHE A 192 14.27 12.76 4.08
N VAL A 193 15.38 12.53 3.36
CA VAL A 193 16.13 13.58 2.63
C VAL A 193 15.46 13.96 1.30
N VAL A 194 15.00 12.96 0.55
CA VAL A 194 14.42 13.15 -0.78
C VAL A 194 12.89 13.14 -0.70
N HIS A 195 12.25 14.04 -1.45
CA HIS A 195 10.78 14.07 -1.50
C HIS A 195 10.24 12.80 -2.14
N ARG A 196 9.51 12.02 -1.33
CA ARG A 196 8.81 10.79 -1.73
C ARG A 196 9.71 9.73 -2.40
N PHE A 197 10.90 9.52 -1.87
CA PHE A 197 11.90 8.61 -2.44
C PHE A 197 11.35 7.18 -2.63
N PHE A 198 10.83 6.57 -1.57
CA PHE A 198 10.24 5.22 -1.66
C PHE A 198 9.14 5.13 -2.73
N CYS A 199 8.19 6.06 -2.73
CA CYS A 199 7.08 6.04 -3.67
C CYS A 199 7.54 6.20 -5.13
N ASN A 200 8.61 6.95 -5.39
CA ASN A 200 9.09 7.23 -6.74
C ASN A 200 10.07 6.18 -7.29
N TYR A 201 10.80 5.46 -6.44
CA TYR A 201 11.90 4.57 -6.86
C TYR A 201 11.66 3.09 -6.53
N PHE A 202 11.01 2.79 -5.40
CA PHE A 202 10.87 1.42 -4.90
C PHE A 202 9.44 0.88 -4.99
N CYS A 203 8.44 1.77 -4.86
CA CYS A 203 7.04 1.36 -4.87
C CYS A 203 6.54 1.09 -6.31
N PRO A 204 6.10 -0.14 -6.63
CA PRO A 204 5.59 -0.45 -7.98
C PRO A 204 4.32 0.34 -8.30
N ILE A 205 3.46 0.57 -7.31
CA ILE A 205 2.20 1.33 -7.49
C ILE A 205 2.49 2.78 -7.89
N GLY A 206 3.49 3.39 -7.24
CA GLY A 206 3.95 4.73 -7.57
C GLY A 206 4.54 4.78 -8.99
N ALA A 207 5.45 3.86 -9.32
CA ALA A 207 6.08 3.79 -10.64
C ALA A 207 5.08 3.63 -11.79
N VAL A 208 4.03 2.82 -11.61
CA VAL A 208 2.93 2.69 -12.59
C VAL A 208 2.17 4.02 -12.73
N GLY A 209 1.81 4.66 -11.62
CA GLY A 209 1.15 5.97 -11.65
C GLY A 209 1.98 7.06 -12.34
N ASP A 210 3.31 7.02 -12.19
CA ASP A 210 4.24 7.88 -12.92
C ASP A 210 4.21 7.67 -14.43
N LEU A 211 4.15 6.41 -14.86
CA LEU A 211 4.09 6.04 -16.27
C LEU A 211 2.78 6.52 -16.90
N VAL A 212 1.65 6.26 -16.25
CA VAL A 212 0.32 6.68 -16.71
C VAL A 212 0.27 8.20 -16.93
N LEU A 213 0.73 8.99 -15.96
CA LEU A 213 0.77 10.45 -16.10
C LEU A 213 1.71 10.95 -17.20
N LYS A 214 2.81 10.23 -17.46
CA LYS A 214 3.71 10.58 -18.55
C LYS A 214 3.06 10.27 -19.90
N LEU A 215 2.37 9.13 -20.02
CA LEU A 215 1.62 8.76 -21.21
C LEU A 215 0.49 9.77 -21.49
N GLU A 216 -0.30 10.13 -20.49
CA GLU A 216 -1.38 11.13 -20.62
C GLU A 216 -0.84 12.46 -21.16
N LYS A 217 0.31 12.94 -20.64
CA LYS A 217 0.96 14.16 -21.14
C LYS A 217 1.43 14.05 -22.58
N LEU A 218 1.93 12.88 -22.99
CA LEU A 218 2.36 12.65 -24.36
C LEU A 218 1.16 12.62 -25.32
N PHE A 219 0.06 11.99 -24.92
CA PHE A 219 -1.20 11.99 -25.70
C PHE A 219 -1.76 13.40 -25.83
N LYS A 220 -1.82 14.17 -24.73
CA LYS A 220 -2.30 15.55 -24.75
C LYS A 220 -1.43 16.46 -25.61
N LYS A 221 -0.10 16.29 -25.58
CA LYS A 221 0.84 17.03 -26.44
C LYS A 221 0.69 16.67 -27.92
N ARG A 222 0.23 15.46 -28.26
CA ARG A 222 0.00 15.03 -29.65
C ARG A 222 -1.32 15.59 -30.22
N GLN A 223 -2.25 15.99 -29.35
CA GLN A 223 -3.54 16.57 -29.73
C GLN A 223 -3.51 18.12 -29.82
N SER A 224 -2.43 18.76 -29.36
CA SER A 224 -2.18 20.21 -29.48
C SER A 224 -1.20 20.50 -30.60
#